data_AF-A0A1H7UIC6-F1
#
_entry.id   AF-A0A1H7UIC6-F1
#
_cell.length_a   1.000
_cell.length_b   1.000
_cell.length_c   1.000
_cell.angle_alpha   90.00
_cell.angle_beta   90.00
_cell.angle_gamma   90.00
#
_symmetry.space_group_name_H-M   'P 1'
#
loop_
_entity.id
_entity.type
_entity.pdbx_description
1 polymer ?
#
loop_
_entity_poly.entity_id
_entity_poly.type
_entity_poly.pdbx_seq_one_letter_code
_entity_poly.pdbx_strand_id
1 'polypeptide(L)'
;HALCNAHHLRELERAVEQDNQQWAAQMIVLLKEMNKATHEAGGRLEATESDHFRKRYRDLLREAELECPAPSETEKKKKGKTARSKARNLLERLRDYENETLRFVVDYNVPFSNNQAENDLRMTKVQQKISGCFRSMEGAKIFCRIRSYLSTCRKQGVTASEALRLLFQGNWPEFMNVKEQSAE
;
A
#
# COMPACT_ATOMS: atom_id res chain seq x y z
N HIS A 1 1.48 -8.80 6.23
CA HIS A 1 1.42 -7.36 5.89
C HIS A 1 1.74 -7.27 4.41
N ALA A 2 0.80 -6.88 3.55
CA ALA A 2 1.09 -6.68 2.14
C ALA A 2 1.97 -5.43 1.98
N LEU A 3 3.04 -5.52 1.20
CA LEU A 3 3.86 -4.35 0.87
C LEU A 3 3.11 -3.48 -0.13
N CYS A 4 3.09 -2.17 0.10
CA CYS A 4 2.32 -1.26 -0.73
C CYS A 4 2.94 -1.10 -2.12
N ASN A 5 2.16 -1.36 -3.18
CA ASN A 5 2.65 -1.21 -4.54
C ASN A 5 2.99 0.24 -4.90
N ALA A 6 2.43 1.25 -4.20
CA ALA A 6 2.87 2.64 -4.38
C ALA A 6 4.34 2.85 -3.97
N HIS A 7 4.83 2.10 -2.97
CA HIS A 7 6.26 2.10 -2.62
C HIS A 7 7.09 1.38 -3.67
N HIS A 8 6.62 0.21 -4.14
CA HIS A 8 7.29 -0.53 -5.21
C HIS A 8 7.42 0.31 -6.48
N LEU A 9 6.37 1.01 -6.90
CA LEU A 9 6.41 1.90 -8.06
C LEU A 9 7.48 2.99 -7.93
N ARG A 10 7.61 3.64 -6.76
CA ARG A 10 8.68 4.64 -6.53
C ARG A 10 10.07 4.05 -6.59
N GLU A 11 10.26 2.85 -6.02
CA GLU A 11 11.56 2.17 -6.08
C GLU A 11 11.89 1.71 -7.51
N LEU A 12 10.88 1.25 -8.27
CA LEU A 12 11.01 0.87 -9.68
C LEU A 12 11.33 2.11 -10.54
N GLU A 13 10.65 3.24 -10.34
CA GLU A 13 10.92 4.51 -11.04
C GLU A 13 12.38 4.93 -10.83
N ARG A 14 12.86 4.88 -9.58
CA ARG A 14 14.27 5.13 -9.27
C ARG A 14 15.21 4.13 -9.95
N ALA A 15 14.85 2.85 -10.05
CA ALA A 15 15.67 1.86 -10.75
C ALA A 15 15.74 2.12 -12.26
N VAL A 16 14.67 2.65 -12.86
CA VAL A 16 14.68 3.12 -14.25
C VAL A 16 15.56 4.35 -14.39
N GLU A 17 15.34 5.38 -13.57
CA GLU A 17 16.01 6.68 -13.71
C GLU A 17 17.49 6.67 -13.33
N GLN A 18 17.86 5.95 -12.28
CA GLN A 18 19.21 5.99 -11.71
C GLN A 18 20.07 4.79 -12.09
N ASP A 19 19.44 3.62 -12.26
CA ASP A 19 20.15 2.36 -12.49
C ASP A 19 19.94 1.82 -13.93
N ASN A 20 19.19 2.57 -14.77
CA ASN A 20 18.85 2.28 -16.17
C ASN A 20 18.29 0.86 -16.40
N GLN A 21 17.52 0.36 -15.44
CA GLN A 21 16.98 -1.01 -15.44
C GLN A 21 15.70 -1.09 -16.29
N GLN A 22 15.76 -1.80 -17.42
CA GLN A 22 14.64 -1.99 -18.34
C GLN A 22 13.55 -2.88 -17.74
N TRP A 23 13.92 -3.95 -17.03
CA TRP A 23 12.95 -4.79 -16.34
C TRP A 23 12.07 -4.00 -15.36
N ALA A 24 12.60 -2.94 -14.74
CA ALA A 24 11.85 -2.11 -13.80
C ALA A 24 10.76 -1.30 -14.51
N ALA A 25 11.05 -0.78 -15.70
CA ALA A 25 10.06 -0.08 -16.53
C ALA A 25 8.92 -1.02 -16.95
N GLN A 26 9.27 -2.23 -17.38
CA GLN A 26 8.28 -3.25 -17.74
C GLN A 26 7.43 -3.69 -16.53
N MET A 27 8.05 -3.78 -15.35
CA MET A 27 7.36 -4.16 -14.11
C MET A 27 6.36 -3.08 -13.67
N ILE A 28 6.70 -1.80 -13.84
CA ILE A 28 5.77 -0.68 -13.61
C ILE A 28 4.52 -0.83 -14.48
N VAL A 29 4.71 -1.09 -15.77
CA VAL A 29 3.61 -1.27 -16.73
C VAL A 29 2.74 -2.45 -16.31
N LEU A 30 3.34 -3.60 -16.05
CA LEU A 30 2.63 -4.81 -15.65
C LEU A 30 1.81 -4.60 -14.36
N LEU A 31 2.38 -4.01 -13.32
CA LEU A 31 1.66 -3.75 -12.07
C LEU A 31 0.47 -2.79 -12.28
N LYS A 32 0.62 -1.77 -13.15
CA LYS A 32 -0.47 -0.86 -13.50
C LYS A 32 -1.56 -1.54 -14.32
N GLU A 33 -1.19 -2.42 -15.26
CA GLU A 33 -2.14 -3.25 -16.01
C GLU A 33 -2.95 -4.15 -15.07
N MET A 34 -2.28 -4.87 -14.16
CA MET A 34 -2.93 -5.75 -13.19
C MET A 34 -3.90 -4.95 -12.30
N ASN A 35 -3.51 -3.77 -11.84
CA ASN A 35 -4.37 -2.90 -11.04
C ASN A 35 -5.61 -2.43 -11.81
N LYS A 36 -5.43 -2.05 -13.09
CA LYS A 36 -6.55 -1.66 -13.96
C LYS A 36 -7.52 -2.83 -14.17
N ALA A 37 -7.01 -4.00 -14.57
CA ALA A 37 -7.83 -5.20 -14.77
C ALA A 37 -8.58 -5.59 -13.49
N THR A 38 -7.91 -5.56 -12.34
CA THR A 38 -8.54 -5.84 -11.03
C THR A 38 -9.69 -4.88 -10.74
N HIS A 39 -9.54 -3.60 -11.06
CA HIS A 39 -10.59 -2.61 -10.87
C HIS A 39 -11.77 -2.84 -11.81
N GLU A 40 -11.50 -3.15 -13.09
CA GLU A 40 -12.52 -3.45 -14.10
C GLU A 40 -13.31 -4.73 -13.77
N ALA A 41 -12.67 -5.72 -13.15
CA ALA A 41 -13.30 -6.94 -12.65
C ALA A 41 -14.06 -6.76 -11.32
N GLY A 42 -14.17 -5.54 -10.79
CA GLY A 42 -14.92 -5.25 -9.56
C GLY A 42 -14.14 -5.52 -8.26
N GLY A 43 -12.80 -5.53 -8.31
CA GLY A 43 -11.93 -5.58 -7.13
C GLY A 43 -11.19 -6.90 -6.92
N ARG A 44 -11.40 -7.90 -7.76
CA ARG A 44 -10.60 -9.14 -7.81
C ARG A 44 -10.67 -9.74 -9.22
N LEU A 45 -9.61 -10.41 -9.65
CA LEU A 45 -9.60 -11.18 -10.89
C LEU A 45 -10.08 -12.61 -10.66
N GLU A 46 -10.60 -13.22 -11.73
CA GLU A 46 -10.84 -14.66 -11.80
C GLU A 46 -9.52 -15.43 -11.77
N ALA A 47 -9.56 -16.68 -11.31
CA ALA A 47 -8.35 -17.48 -11.08
C ALA A 47 -7.48 -17.63 -12.34
N THR A 48 -8.10 -17.87 -13.49
CA THR A 48 -7.41 -18.05 -14.78
C THR A 48 -6.68 -16.78 -15.22
N GLU A 49 -7.29 -15.62 -15.04
CA GLU A 49 -6.70 -14.33 -15.39
C GLU A 49 -5.58 -13.95 -14.40
N SER A 50 -5.80 -14.19 -13.10
CA SER A 50 -4.78 -14.02 -12.07
C SER A 50 -3.53 -14.86 -12.36
N ASP A 51 -3.71 -16.13 -12.73
CA ASP A 51 -2.61 -17.02 -13.08
C ASP A 51 -1.85 -16.56 -14.34
N HIS A 52 -2.58 -16.02 -15.34
CA HIS A 52 -1.96 -15.44 -16.53
C HIS A 52 -1.03 -14.27 -16.16
N PHE A 53 -1.50 -13.34 -15.32
CA PHE A 53 -0.67 -12.23 -14.86
C PHE A 53 0.50 -12.68 -13.98
N ARG A 54 0.31 -13.65 -13.09
CA ARG A 54 1.39 -14.23 -12.27
C ARG A 54 2.47 -14.88 -13.14
N LYS A 55 2.07 -15.54 -14.23
CA LYS A 55 3.03 -16.09 -15.19
C LYS A 55 3.86 -14.99 -15.84
N ARG A 56 3.22 -13.94 -16.39
CA ARG A 56 3.90 -12.76 -16.96
C ARG A 56 4.84 -12.11 -15.95
N TYR A 57 4.41 -11.98 -14.70
CA TYR A 57 5.21 -11.44 -13.60
C TYR A 57 6.48 -12.26 -13.35
N ARG A 58 6.35 -13.59 -13.24
CA ARG A 58 7.50 -14.49 -13.05
C ARG A 58 8.43 -14.54 -14.25
N ASP A 59 7.88 -14.47 -15.46
CA ASP A 59 8.68 -14.42 -16.69
C ASP A 59 9.53 -13.14 -16.70
N LEU A 60 8.95 -12.00 -16.38
CA LEU A 60 9.66 -10.73 -16.25
C LEU A 60 10.70 -10.74 -15.12
N LEU A 61 10.42 -11.38 -13.99
CA LEU A 61 11.42 -11.55 -12.92
C LEU A 61 12.62 -12.38 -13.39
N ARG A 62 12.42 -13.40 -14.24
CA ARG A 62 13.54 -14.17 -14.80
C ARG A 62 14.40 -13.32 -15.74
N GLU A 63 13.80 -12.45 -16.55
CA GLU A 63 14.54 -11.50 -17.37
C GLU A 63 15.30 -10.48 -16.50
N ALA A 64 14.68 -10.00 -15.44
CA ALA A 64 15.30 -9.10 -14.47
C ALA A 64 16.51 -9.74 -13.76
N GLU A 65 16.50 -11.04 -13.50
CA GLU A 65 17.65 -11.77 -12.91
C GLU A 65 18.85 -11.81 -13.87
N LEU A 66 18.64 -11.77 -15.19
CA LEU A 66 19.71 -11.67 -16.19
C LEU A 66 20.27 -10.24 -16.28
N GLU A 67 19.38 -9.25 -16.24
CA GLU A 67 19.77 -7.82 -16.32
C GLU A 67 20.42 -7.32 -15.01
N CYS A 68 19.95 -7.81 -13.87
CA CYS A 68 20.40 -7.42 -12.54
C CYS A 68 20.92 -8.64 -11.76
N PRO A 69 22.04 -9.26 -12.16
CA PRO A 69 22.53 -10.48 -11.54
C PRO A 69 22.93 -10.26 -10.08
N ALA A 70 22.84 -11.33 -9.28
CA ALA A 70 23.36 -11.31 -7.92
C ALA A 70 24.89 -11.09 -7.93
N PRO A 71 25.45 -10.36 -6.94
CA PRO A 71 26.90 -10.22 -6.81
C PRO A 71 27.57 -11.60 -6.73
N SER A 72 28.66 -11.81 -7.49
CA SER A 72 29.39 -13.08 -7.48
C SER A 72 30.05 -13.32 -6.12
N GLU A 73 30.03 -14.58 -5.65
CA GLU A 73 30.70 -14.96 -4.40
C GLU A 73 32.24 -15.04 -4.50
N THR A 74 32.77 -14.88 -5.72
CA THR A 74 34.17 -15.13 -6.07
C THR A 74 35.10 -13.91 -5.90
N GLU A 75 34.57 -12.70 -5.73
CA GLU A 75 35.38 -11.50 -5.50
C GLU A 75 35.77 -11.36 -4.02
N LYS A 76 36.97 -11.87 -3.68
CA LYS A 76 37.77 -11.63 -2.46
C LYS A 76 36.94 -11.21 -1.23
N LYS A 77 36.57 -12.18 -0.39
CA LYS A 77 35.91 -11.99 0.91
C LYS A 77 36.67 -10.98 1.80
N LYS A 78 36.28 -9.70 1.75
CA LYS A 78 36.30 -8.85 2.94
C LYS A 78 35.23 -9.41 3.89
N LYS A 79 35.51 -9.55 5.19
CA LYS A 79 34.54 -10.10 6.16
C LYS A 79 33.15 -9.47 5.98
N GLY A 80 32.14 -10.26 5.64
CA GLY A 80 30.74 -9.83 5.49
C GLY A 80 30.09 -10.25 4.18
N LYS A 81 28.77 -10.08 4.06
CA LYS A 81 28.03 -10.23 2.79
C LYS A 81 28.33 -9.03 1.88
N THR A 82 28.57 -9.27 0.59
CA THR A 82 28.68 -8.21 -0.41
C THR A 82 27.38 -7.41 -0.46
N ALA A 83 27.49 -6.08 -0.42
CA ALA A 83 26.34 -5.19 -0.49
C ALA A 83 25.66 -5.34 -1.86
N ARG A 84 24.33 -5.50 -1.85
CA ARG A 84 23.50 -5.53 -3.06
C ARG A 84 23.14 -4.11 -3.49
N SER A 85 22.98 -3.89 -4.80
CA SER A 85 22.42 -2.64 -5.32
C SER A 85 20.97 -2.46 -4.87
N LYS A 86 20.44 -1.24 -4.96
CA LYS A 86 19.03 -0.97 -4.60
C LYS A 86 18.07 -1.68 -5.54
N ALA A 87 18.33 -1.66 -6.85
CA ALA A 87 17.59 -2.44 -7.84
C ALA A 87 17.61 -3.94 -7.53
N ARG A 88 18.77 -4.50 -7.14
CA ARG A 88 18.87 -5.93 -6.76
C ARG A 88 18.04 -6.26 -5.52
N ASN A 89 18.12 -5.42 -4.48
CA ASN A 89 17.31 -5.61 -3.28
C ASN A 89 15.80 -5.50 -3.56
N LEU A 90 15.40 -4.65 -4.51
CA LEU A 90 14.01 -4.54 -4.95
C LEU A 90 13.57 -5.80 -5.71
N LEU A 91 14.38 -6.27 -6.66
CA LEU A 91 14.11 -7.47 -7.43
C LEU A 91 13.92 -8.70 -6.54
N GLU A 92 14.85 -8.94 -5.61
CA GLU A 92 14.75 -10.05 -4.66
C GLU A 92 13.49 -9.92 -3.80
N ARG A 93 13.11 -8.71 -3.39
CA ARG A 93 11.89 -8.49 -2.61
C ARG A 93 10.62 -8.78 -3.41
N LEU A 94 10.57 -8.34 -4.67
CA LEU A 94 9.44 -8.61 -5.56
C LEU A 94 9.28 -10.12 -5.82
N ARG A 95 10.40 -10.84 -5.97
CA ARG A 95 10.43 -12.29 -6.12
C ARG A 95 10.00 -13.02 -4.83
N ASP A 96 10.64 -12.70 -3.71
CA ASP A 96 10.47 -13.45 -2.45
C ASP A 96 9.11 -13.17 -1.79
N TYR A 97 8.52 -12.00 -2.06
CA TYR A 97 7.20 -11.58 -1.56
C TYR A 97 6.17 -11.42 -2.69
N GLU A 98 6.23 -12.28 -3.72
CA GLU A 98 5.28 -12.27 -4.85
C GLU A 98 3.83 -12.30 -4.34
N ASN A 99 3.52 -13.19 -3.38
CA ASN A 99 2.17 -13.38 -2.89
C ASN A 99 1.61 -12.14 -2.19
N GLU A 100 2.44 -11.44 -1.41
CA GLU A 100 2.08 -10.20 -0.74
C GLU A 100 1.95 -9.05 -1.74
N THR A 101 2.86 -8.97 -2.71
CA THR A 101 2.88 -7.93 -3.75
C THR A 101 1.65 -8.00 -4.64
N LEU A 102 1.26 -9.23 -5.04
CA LEU A 102 0.15 -9.49 -5.95
C LEU A 102 -1.17 -9.81 -5.24
N ARG A 103 -1.24 -9.71 -3.90
CA ARG A 103 -2.44 -10.06 -3.13
C ARG A 103 -3.67 -9.26 -3.56
N PHE A 104 -3.48 -8.00 -3.97
CA PHE A 104 -4.55 -7.11 -4.41
C PHE A 104 -5.35 -7.67 -5.61
N VAL A 105 -4.76 -8.56 -6.39
CA VAL A 105 -5.40 -9.17 -7.56
C VAL A 105 -6.44 -10.20 -7.16
N VAL A 106 -6.31 -10.83 -5.99
CA VAL A 106 -7.12 -11.99 -5.59
C VAL A 106 -7.98 -11.73 -4.35
N ASP A 107 -7.66 -10.71 -3.54
CA ASP A 107 -8.34 -10.38 -2.30
C ASP A 107 -8.92 -8.97 -2.35
N TYR A 108 -10.25 -8.89 -2.36
CA TYR A 108 -11.02 -7.64 -2.39
C TYR A 108 -10.65 -6.67 -1.24
N ASN A 109 -10.21 -7.20 -0.10
CA ASN A 109 -9.89 -6.38 1.07
C ASN A 109 -8.49 -5.77 0.99
N VAL A 110 -7.68 -6.16 0.02
CA VAL A 110 -6.30 -5.70 -0.12
C VAL A 110 -6.22 -4.77 -1.33
N PRO A 111 -6.25 -3.44 -1.13
CA PRO A 111 -6.07 -2.52 -2.24
C PRO A 111 -4.63 -2.55 -2.75
N PHE A 112 -4.44 -2.13 -4.01
CA PHE A 112 -3.11 -1.96 -4.61
C PHE A 112 -2.19 -1.02 -3.79
N SER A 113 -2.79 0.00 -3.17
CA SER A 113 -2.10 0.97 -2.33
C SER A 113 -2.75 1.09 -0.95
N ASN A 114 -1.91 1.17 0.08
CA ASN A 114 -2.32 1.43 1.47
C ASN A 114 -2.23 2.92 1.85
N ASN A 115 -1.99 3.84 0.89
CA ASN A 115 -1.72 5.25 1.15
C ASN A 115 -2.74 5.90 2.10
N GLN A 116 -4.02 5.51 1.99
CA GLN A 116 -5.08 6.03 2.86
C GLN A 116 -4.88 5.60 4.31
N ALA A 117 -4.55 4.33 4.57
CA ALA A 117 -4.27 3.84 5.91
C ALA A 117 -3.02 4.51 6.50
N GLU A 118 -1.97 4.69 5.69
CA GLU A 118 -0.76 5.41 6.10
C GLU A 118 -1.06 6.87 6.45
N ASN A 119 -1.86 7.55 5.62
CA ASN A 119 -2.30 8.93 5.88
C ASN A 119 -3.15 9.05 7.14
N ASP A 120 -4.08 8.11 7.38
CA ASP A 120 -4.92 8.08 8.57
C ASP A 120 -4.05 7.90 9.84
N LEU A 121 -3.02 7.05 9.79
CA LEU A 121 -2.08 6.82 10.90
C LEU A 121 -1.07 7.95 11.12
N ARG A 122 -0.77 8.75 10.09
CA ARG A 122 0.22 9.83 10.14
C ARG A 122 -0.04 10.81 11.28
N MET A 123 -1.30 11.06 11.59
CA MET A 123 -1.67 12.04 12.60
C MET A 123 -1.39 11.57 14.03
N THR A 124 -1.41 10.25 14.26
CA THR A 124 -0.90 9.66 15.51
C THR A 124 0.60 9.87 15.65
N LYS A 125 1.36 9.73 14.56
CA LYS A 125 2.80 10.03 14.56
C LYS A 125 3.12 11.50 14.77
N VAL A 126 2.31 12.40 14.19
CA VAL A 126 2.42 13.85 14.44
C VAL A 126 2.16 14.17 15.90
N GLN A 127 1.11 13.58 16.50
CA GLN A 127 0.82 13.74 17.93
C GLN A 127 2.01 13.29 18.79
N GLN A 128 2.58 12.12 18.49
CA GLN A 128 3.76 11.62 19.19
C GLN A 128 4.97 12.57 19.05
N LYS A 129 5.18 13.12 17.86
CA LYS A 129 6.31 14.03 17.58
C LYS A 129 6.17 15.38 18.30
N ILE A 130 4.97 15.97 18.30
CA ILE A 130 4.74 17.33 18.80
C ILE A 130 4.45 17.33 20.31
N SER A 131 3.62 16.39 20.76
CA SER A 131 3.09 16.35 22.13
C SER A 131 3.66 15.22 22.99
N GLY A 132 4.52 14.37 22.42
CA GLY A 132 5.02 13.18 23.11
C GLY A 132 3.96 12.07 23.22
N CYS A 133 4.18 11.15 24.15
CA CYS A 133 3.25 10.05 24.40
C CYS A 133 2.02 10.49 25.21
N PHE A 134 0.94 9.72 25.12
CA PHE A 134 -0.24 9.94 25.96
C PHE A 134 0.05 9.63 27.42
N ARG A 135 -0.50 10.44 28.33
CA ARG A 135 -0.35 10.25 29.79
C ARG A 135 -1.19 9.08 30.33
N SER A 136 -2.20 8.65 29.57
CA SER A 136 -3.05 7.51 29.91
C SER A 136 -3.60 6.84 28.64
N MET A 137 -4.01 5.58 28.78
CA MET A 137 -4.66 4.86 27.69
C MET A 137 -6.03 5.46 27.34
N GLU A 138 -6.72 6.03 28.32
CA GLU A 138 -7.98 6.75 28.09
C GLU A 138 -7.78 7.96 27.17
N GLY A 139 -6.76 8.77 27.40
CA GLY A 139 -6.43 9.91 26.52
C GLY A 139 -6.15 9.49 25.08
N ALA A 140 -5.46 8.35 24.88
CA ALA A 140 -5.24 7.82 23.54
C ALA A 140 -6.53 7.30 22.89
N LYS A 141 -7.44 6.66 23.66
CA LYS A 141 -8.75 6.24 23.14
C LYS A 141 -9.60 7.44 22.69
N ILE A 142 -9.64 8.51 23.49
CA ILE A 142 -10.35 9.75 23.14
C ILE A 142 -9.77 10.35 21.85
N PHE A 143 -8.44 10.45 21.76
CA PHE A 143 -7.76 10.92 20.56
C PHE A 143 -8.16 10.08 19.34
N CYS A 144 -8.03 8.76 19.41
CA CYS A 144 -8.42 7.87 18.32
C CYS A 144 -9.88 8.03 17.93
N ARG A 145 -10.81 8.14 18.89
CA ARG A 145 -12.25 8.29 18.63
C ARG A 145 -12.56 9.55 17.82
N ILE A 146 -12.02 10.70 18.23
CA ILE A 146 -12.21 11.98 17.53
C ILE A 146 -11.64 11.88 16.12
N ARG A 147 -10.43 11.31 15.97
CA ARG A 147 -9.77 11.17 14.67
C ARG A 147 -10.52 10.23 13.73
N SER A 148 -11.02 9.10 14.24
CA SER A 148 -11.84 8.16 13.48
C SER A 148 -13.14 8.80 13.00
N TYR A 149 -13.82 9.57 13.85
CA TYR A 149 -15.00 10.35 13.45
C TYR A 149 -14.69 11.30 12.29
N LEU A 150 -13.66 12.15 12.43
CA LEU A 150 -13.29 13.11 11.40
C LEU A 150 -12.81 12.46 10.09
N SER A 151 -12.06 11.36 10.17
CA SER A 151 -11.63 10.60 8.97
C SER A 151 -12.85 10.02 8.25
N THR A 152 -13.82 9.49 8.99
CA THR A 152 -15.08 8.95 8.42
C THR A 152 -15.90 10.05 7.75
N CYS A 153 -16.12 11.18 8.40
CA CYS A 153 -16.82 12.33 7.82
C CYS A 153 -16.18 12.80 6.52
N ARG A 154 -14.84 12.92 6.50
CA ARG A 154 -14.11 13.34 5.30
C ARG A 154 -14.25 12.33 4.15
N LYS A 155 -14.28 11.03 4.43
CA LYS A 155 -14.51 9.98 3.42
C LYS A 155 -15.90 10.06 2.81
N GLN A 156 -16.86 10.64 3.52
CA GLN A 156 -18.24 10.86 3.08
C GLN A 156 -18.49 12.29 2.61
N GLY A 157 -17.44 13.04 2.27
CA GLY A 157 -17.55 14.40 1.72
C GLY A 157 -17.87 15.50 2.75
N VAL A 158 -17.93 15.18 4.04
CA VAL A 158 -18.21 16.15 5.10
C VAL A 158 -16.89 16.74 5.63
N THR A 159 -16.77 18.07 5.59
CA THR A 159 -15.57 18.76 6.09
C THR A 159 -15.42 18.61 7.61
N ALA A 160 -14.19 18.73 8.11
CA ALA A 160 -13.94 18.62 9.56
C ALA A 160 -14.68 19.71 10.37
N SER A 161 -14.73 20.94 9.86
CA SER A 161 -15.46 22.04 10.49
C SER A 161 -16.95 21.75 10.58
N GLU A 162 -17.53 21.21 9.50
CA GLU A 162 -18.94 20.83 9.48
C GLU A 162 -19.24 19.68 10.42
N ALA A 163 -18.41 18.64 10.40
CA ALA A 163 -18.54 17.49 11.29
C ALA A 163 -18.48 17.89 12.77
N LEU A 164 -17.59 18.83 13.13
CA LEU A 164 -17.50 19.35 14.50
C LEU A 164 -18.70 20.24 14.85
N ARG A 165 -19.17 21.07 13.91
CA ARG A 165 -20.38 21.89 14.10
C ARG A 165 -21.59 21.03 14.43
N LEU A 166 -21.84 19.99 13.62
CA LEU A 166 -22.93 19.04 13.83
C LEU A 166 -22.80 18.34 15.20
N LEU A 167 -21.60 17.85 15.52
CA LEU A 167 -21.32 17.19 16.80
C LEU A 167 -21.65 18.08 18.01
N PHE A 168 -21.24 19.37 17.98
CA PHE A 168 -21.53 20.31 19.06
C PHE A 168 -23.00 20.76 19.11
N GLN A 169 -23.74 20.64 18.01
CA GLN A 169 -25.18 20.84 17.97
C GLN A 169 -25.98 19.59 18.39
N GLY A 170 -25.31 18.47 18.68
CA GLY A 170 -25.96 17.20 19.01
C GLY A 170 -26.53 16.47 17.78
N ASN A 171 -26.13 16.86 16.58
CA ASN A 171 -26.59 16.28 15.31
C ASN A 171 -25.51 15.37 14.70
N TRP A 172 -25.93 14.33 13.98
CA TRP A 172 -25.04 13.50 13.18
C TRP A 172 -25.07 13.89 11.71
N PRO A 173 -23.94 13.72 10.97
CA PRO A 173 -23.95 13.82 9.52
C PRO A 173 -24.98 12.88 8.89
N GLU A 174 -25.56 13.28 7.76
CA GLU A 174 -26.65 12.54 7.10
C GLU A 174 -26.32 11.06 6.86
N PHE A 175 -25.09 10.75 6.42
CA PHE A 175 -24.67 9.37 6.18
C PHE A 175 -24.58 8.49 7.45
N MET A 176 -24.53 9.10 8.64
CA MET A 176 -24.55 8.40 9.92
C MET A 176 -25.97 8.23 10.47
N ASN A 177 -26.95 8.97 9.92
CA ASN A 177 -28.36 8.79 10.21
C ASN A 177 -28.87 7.58 9.42
N VAL A 178 -28.44 6.39 9.84
CA VAL A 178 -29.02 5.15 9.31
C VAL A 178 -30.48 5.12 9.77
N LYS A 179 -31.41 5.32 8.84
CA LYS A 179 -32.81 4.94 9.06
C LYS A 179 -32.80 3.45 9.39
N GLU A 180 -33.39 3.07 10.51
CA GLU A 180 -33.87 1.70 10.72
C GLU A 180 -34.80 1.37 9.53
N GLN A 181 -34.26 0.72 8.50
CA GLN A 181 -35.04 0.13 7.42
C GLN A 181 -34.83 -1.38 7.48
N SER A 182 -35.95 -2.10 7.65
CA SER A 182 -36.17 -3.56 7.53
C SER A 182 -36.38 -4.31 8.86
N ALA A 183 -37.56 -4.11 9.46
CA ALA A 183 -38.24 -5.13 10.26
C ALA A 183 -39.75 -5.06 9.95
N GLU A 184 -40.12 -5.41 8.72
CA GLU A 184 -41.46 -5.91 8.35
C GLU A 184 -41.31 -7.00 7.29
#